data_AF-A0A845ES98-F1
#
_entry.id   AF-A0A845ES98-F1
#
_cell.length_a   1.000
_cell.length_b   1.000
_cell.length_c   1.000
_cell.angle_alpha   90.00
_cell.angle_beta   90.00
_cell.angle_gamma   90.00
#
_symmetry.space_group_name_H-M   'P 1'
#
loop_
_entity.id
_entity.type
_entity.pdbx_description
1 polymer ?
#
loop_
_entity_poly.entity_id
_entity_poly.type
_entity_poly.pdbx_seq_one_letter_code
_entity_poly.pdbx_strand_id
1 'polypeptide(L)'
;MMVIKLGEGTFVSFILGKRIKVIALDKEIGTLYINGEYKGKCDLAFILEKIHHLEYKEQDIKGLIEDEQMMYEELNKIIKNQIISPHYE
;
A
#
# COMPACT_ATOMS: atom_id res chain seq x y z
N MET A 1 2.23 11.11 2.43
CA MET A 1 1.01 10.26 2.54
C MET A 1 0.02 10.94 3.47
N MET A 2 -1.26 11.07 3.09
CA MET A 2 -2.26 11.85 3.84
C MET A 2 -2.94 10.97 4.90
N VAL A 3 -2.45 11.03 6.14
CA VAL A 3 -3.07 10.37 7.30
C VAL A 3 -4.30 11.19 7.69
N ILE A 4 -5.50 10.69 7.41
CA ILE A 4 -6.73 11.36 7.83
C ILE A 4 -7.03 10.96 9.28
N LYS A 5 -6.60 11.80 10.24
CA LYS A 5 -6.98 11.69 11.66
C LYS A 5 -8.43 12.15 11.82
N LEU A 6 -9.37 11.22 11.98
CA LEU A 6 -10.79 11.53 12.19
C LEU A 6 -11.06 11.70 13.70
N GLY A 7 -10.75 12.87 14.27
CA GLY A 7 -11.00 13.18 15.69
C GLY A 7 -9.99 12.56 16.67
N GLU A 8 -10.04 13.02 17.93
CA GLU A 8 -9.16 12.53 19.00
C GLU A 8 -9.37 11.01 19.19
N GLY A 9 -8.31 10.23 18.99
CA GLY A 9 -8.30 8.79 19.24
C GLY A 9 -8.72 7.89 18.08
N THR A 10 -9.09 8.38 16.89
CA THR A 10 -9.36 7.49 15.74
C THR A 10 -8.29 7.59 14.66
N PHE A 11 -7.74 6.44 14.28
CA PHE A 11 -6.79 6.25 13.20
C PHE A 11 -7.43 5.45 12.06
N VAL A 12 -7.23 5.89 10.81
CA VAL A 12 -7.69 5.17 9.62
C VAL A 12 -6.58 5.13 8.58
N SER A 13 -6.31 3.94 8.06
CA SER A 13 -5.38 3.70 6.95
C SER A 13 -6.01 2.78 5.90
N PHE A 14 -5.49 2.84 4.69
CA PHE A 14 -5.85 1.96 3.59
C PHE A 14 -4.61 1.21 3.16
N ILE A 15 -4.59 -0.10 3.43
CA ILE A 15 -3.44 -0.96 3.18
C ILE A 15 -3.87 -2.14 2.30
N LEU A 16 -3.22 -2.33 1.15
CA LEU A 16 -3.46 -3.43 0.21
C LEU A 16 -4.97 -3.61 -0.14
N GLY A 17 -5.67 -2.50 -0.37
CA GLY A 17 -7.11 -2.50 -0.66
C GLY A 17 -8.01 -2.83 0.54
N LYS A 18 -7.47 -2.91 1.75
CA LYS A 18 -8.22 -3.05 3.00
C LYS A 18 -8.26 -1.73 3.74
N ARG A 19 -9.44 -1.35 4.23
CA ARG A 19 -9.61 -0.21 5.13
C ARG A 19 -9.36 -0.66 6.57
N ILE A 20 -8.28 -0.22 7.17
CA ILE A 20 -7.94 -0.49 8.57
C ILE A 20 -8.35 0.74 9.39
N LYS A 21 -9.15 0.53 10.43
CA LYS A 21 -9.56 1.57 11.37
C LYS A 21 -9.24 1.11 12.79
N VAL A 22 -8.57 1.97 13.55
CA VAL A 22 -8.29 1.76 14.97
C VAL A 22 -8.93 2.91 15.75
N ILE A 23 -9.72 2.59 16.77
CA ILE A 23 -10.31 3.58 17.69
C ILE A 23 -9.69 3.34 19.07
N ALA A 24 -8.88 4.27 19.54
CA ALA A 24 -8.33 4.29 20.89
C ALA A 24 -9.47 4.37 21.90
N LEU A 25 -9.47 3.45 22.86
CA LEU A 25 -10.36 3.49 24.03
C LEU A 25 -9.70 4.27 25.17
N ASP A 26 -8.38 4.12 25.30
CA ASP A 26 -7.53 4.81 26.26
C ASP A 26 -6.10 4.97 25.67
N LYS A 27 -5.09 5.19 26.53
CA LYS A 27 -3.69 5.38 26.11
C LYS A 27 -3.00 4.11 25.61
N GLU A 28 -3.47 2.94 26.00
CA GLU A 28 -2.82 1.64 25.75
C GLU A 28 -3.67 0.74 24.86
N ILE A 29 -5.00 0.87 24.90
CA ILE A 29 -5.92 -0.05 24.23
C ILE A 29 -6.71 0.67 23.14
N GLY A 30 -6.81 0.01 21.98
CA GLY A 30 -7.71 0.37 20.90
C GLY A 30 -8.65 -0.75 20.50
N THR A 31 -9.60 -0.43 19.63
CA THR A 31 -10.46 -1.39 18.93
C THR A 31 -10.15 -1.36 17.45
N LEU A 32 -9.90 -2.54 16.89
CA LEU A 32 -9.52 -2.73 15.50
C LEU A 32 -10.75 -3.08 14.66
N TYR A 33 -10.85 -2.43 13.51
CA TYR A 33 -11.81 -2.72 12.46
C TYR A 33 -11.08 -2.90 11.13
N ILE A 34 -11.47 -3.91 10.36
CA ILE A 34 -10.97 -4.15 9.00
C ILE A 34 -12.17 -4.18 8.06
N ASN A 35 -12.16 -3.33 7.04
CA ASN A 35 -13.29 -3.13 6.13
C ASN A 35 -14.62 -2.83 6.85
N GLY A 36 -14.54 -2.16 8.00
CA GLY A 36 -15.71 -1.87 8.84
C GLY A 36 -16.15 -3.00 9.76
N GLU A 37 -15.59 -4.21 9.61
CA GLU A 37 -15.85 -5.34 10.49
C GLU A 37 -14.99 -5.25 11.75
N TYR A 38 -15.61 -5.39 12.93
CA TYR A 38 -14.89 -5.42 14.20
C TYR A 38 -14.03 -6.67 14.33
N LYS A 39 -12.76 -6.52 14.73
CA LYS A 39 -11.80 -7.62 14.88
C LYS A 39 -11.33 -7.86 16.30
N GLY A 40 -11.58 -6.93 17.22
CA GLY A 40 -11.20 -7.10 18.62
C GLY A 40 -10.57 -5.85 19.23
N LYS A 41 -10.20 -5.98 20.51
CA LYS A 41 -9.31 -5.04 21.19
C LYS A 41 -7.86 -5.37 20.87
N CYS A 42 -7.01 -4.36 20.85
CA CYS A 42 -5.59 -4.46 20.55
C CYS A 42 -4.79 -3.45 21.36
N ASP A 43 -3.53 -3.77 21.61
CA ASP A 43 -2.55 -2.79 22.07
C ASP A 43 -2.34 -1.69 21.01
N LEU A 44 -2.47 -0.44 21.42
CA LEU A 44 -2.51 0.72 20.54
C LEU A 44 -1.13 1.01 19.94
N ALA A 45 -0.06 0.95 20.73
CA ALA A 45 1.28 1.24 20.25
C ALA A 45 1.72 0.17 19.22
N PHE A 46 1.52 -1.09 19.56
CA PHE A 46 1.85 -2.22 18.72
C PHE A 46 1.05 -2.23 17.42
N ILE A 47 -0.27 -2.01 17.46
CA ILE A 47 -1.07 -2.05 16.23
C ILE A 47 -0.73 -0.89 15.29
N LEU A 48 -0.46 0.30 15.83
CA LEU A 48 -0.07 1.45 15.03
C LEU A 48 1.30 1.25 14.38
N GLU A 49 2.27 0.67 15.10
CA GLU A 49 3.57 0.29 14.55
C GLU A 49 3.41 -0.72 13.40
N LYS A 50 2.58 -1.75 13.59
CA LYS A 50 2.33 -2.76 12.54
C LYS A 50 1.67 -2.18 11.31
N ILE A 51 0.69 -1.30 11.49
CA ILE A 51 0.06 -0.58 10.38
C ILE A 51 1.13 0.23 9.64
N HIS A 52 1.93 1.02 10.35
CA HIS A 52 2.95 1.85 9.72
C HIS A 52 3.97 1.04 8.90
N HIS A 53 4.42 -0.10 9.45
CA HIS A 53 5.32 -1.00 8.73
C HIS A 53 4.65 -1.61 7.47
N LEU A 54 3.35 -1.91 7.52
CA LEU A 54 2.63 -2.38 6.35
C LEU A 54 2.44 -1.29 5.29
N GLU A 55 2.22 -0.04 5.70
CA GLU A 55 2.16 1.11 4.78
C GLU A 55 3.48 1.28 4.02
N TYR A 56 4.60 1.13 4.72
CA TYR A 56 5.93 1.19 4.10
C TYR A 56 6.11 0.09 3.04
N LYS A 57 5.78 -1.16 3.39
CA LYS A 57 5.84 -2.28 2.45
C LYS A 57 4.94 -2.10 1.24
N GLU A 58 3.77 -1.48 1.39
CA GLU A 58 2.91 -1.19 0.24
C GLU A 58 3.53 -0.14 -0.69
N GLN A 59 4.24 0.85 -0.15
CA GLN A 59 5.00 1.80 -0.97
C GLN A 59 6.10 1.10 -1.76
N ASP A 60 6.84 0.17 -1.14
CA ASP A 60 7.85 -0.63 -1.83
C ASP A 60 7.24 -1.43 -2.98
N ILE A 61 6.10 -2.09 -2.75
CA ILE A 61 5.37 -2.85 -3.79
C ILE A 61 4.94 -1.93 -4.94
N LYS A 62 4.45 -0.72 -4.64
CA LYS A 62 4.06 0.25 -5.67
C LYS A 62 5.25 0.67 -6.52
N GLY A 63 6.41 0.92 -5.90
CA GLY A 63 7.64 1.22 -6.62
C GLY A 63 8.05 0.10 -7.58
N LEU A 64 7.98 -1.16 -7.13
CA LEU A 64 8.29 -2.31 -7.99
C LEU A 64 7.35 -2.44 -9.19
N ILE A 65 6.06 -2.11 -9.02
CA ILE A 65 5.08 -2.12 -10.12
C ILE A 65 5.38 -1.01 -11.12
N GLU A 66 5.73 0.19 -10.64
CA GLU A 66 6.13 1.32 -11.49
C GLU A 66 7.39 0.98 -12.30
N ASP A 67 8.39 0.38 -11.66
CA ASP A 67 9.63 -0.08 -12.32
C ASP A 67 9.34 -1.15 -13.40
N GLU A 68 8.46 -2.12 -13.10
CA GLU A 68 8.04 -3.14 -14.07
C GLU A 68 7.35 -2.52 -15.29
N GLN A 69 6.44 -1.55 -15.07
CA GLN A 69 5.77 -0.83 -16.14
C GLN A 69 6.76 -0.06 -17.03
N MET A 70 7.74 0.62 -16.43
CA MET A 70 8.80 1.29 -17.17
C MET A 70 9.61 0.32 -18.03
N MET A 71 9.97 -0.85 -17.50
CA MET A 71 10.66 -1.89 -18.27
C MET A 71 9.86 -2.34 -19.50
N TYR A 72 8.55 -2.57 -19.35
CA TYR A 72 7.70 -2.94 -20.50
C TYR A 72 7.61 -1.82 -21.55
N GLU A 73 7.56 -0.55 -21.13
CA GLU A 73 7.58 0.58 -22.06
C GLU A 73 8.90 0.67 -22.85
N GLU A 74 10.04 0.48 -22.19
CA GLU A 74 11.34 0.44 -22.83
C GLU A 74 11.46 -0.72 -23.82
N LEU A 75 11.04 -1.92 -23.43
CA LEU A 75 11.02 -3.08 -24.31
C LEU A 75 10.14 -2.85 -25.55
N ASN A 76 8.96 -2.26 -25.36
CA ASN A 76 8.06 -1.91 -26.46
C ASN A 76 8.69 -0.90 -27.43
N LYS A 77 9.46 0.08 -26.93
CA LYS A 77 10.22 1.01 -27.78
C LYS A 77 11.29 0.29 -28.59
N ILE A 78 12.03 -0.64 -27.98
CA ILE A 78 13.05 -1.44 -28.66
C ILE A 78 12.40 -2.25 -29.79
N ILE A 79 11.33 -2.99 -29.51
CA ILE A 79 10.63 -3.82 -30.51
C ILE A 79 10.13 -2.97 -31.69
N LYS A 80 9.50 -1.81 -31.42
CA LYS A 80 8.99 -0.91 -32.48
C LYS A 80 10.10 -0.34 -33.37
N ASN A 81 11.29 -0.12 -32.81
CA ASN A 81 12.42 0.47 -33.53
C ASN A 81 13.31 -0.59 -34.21
N GLN A 82 13.05 -1.88 -34.03
CA GLN A 82 13.71 -2.92 -34.81
C GLN A 82 13.14 -2.93 -36.25
N ILE A 83 13.93 -2.41 -37.19
CA ILE A 83 13.70 -2.63 -38.63
C ILE A 83 14.09 -4.07 -38.93
N ILE A 84 13.11 -4.97 -38.97
CA ILE A 84 13.31 -6.31 -39.55
C ILE A 84 13.38 -6.11 -41.07
N SER A 85 14.59 -6.06 -41.61
CA SER A 85 14.79 -6.11 -43.07
C SER A 85 14.55 -7.54 -43.53
N PRO A 86 13.58 -7.81 -44.44
CA PRO A 86 13.35 -9.15 -44.98
C PRO A 86 14.40 -9.57 -46.02
N HIS A 87 15.56 -8.90 -46.09
CA HIS A 87 16.59 -9.12 -47.11
C HIS A 87 17.93 -9.60 -46.53
N TYR A 88 17.88 -10.72 -45.81
CA TYR A 88 19.01 -11.63 -45.68
C TYR A 88 18.55 -13.04 -46.07
N GLU A 89 18.39 -13.25 -47.39
CA GLU A 89 18.61 -14.52 -48.08
C GLU A 89 19.47 -14.25 -49.32
#